data_AF-A0A1V6WBL9-F1
#
_entry.id   AF-A0A1V6WBL9-F1
#
_cell.length_a   1.000
_cell.length_b   1.000
_cell.length_c   1.000
_cell.angle_alpha   90.00
_cell.angle_beta   90.00
_cell.angle_gamma   90.00
#
_symmetry.space_group_name_H-M   'P 1'
#
loop_
_entity.id
_entity.type
_entity.pdbx_description
1 polymer ?
#
loop_
_entity_poly.entity_id
_entity_poly.type
_entity_poly.pdbx_seq_one_letter_code
_entity_poly.pdbx_strand_id
1 'polypeptide(L)'
;MVLPPNDQVMEDLNLTGLRDEAVKDYGAWHESNVGDENLKAQFRQACNVALANGLDLRLIHEDQDPSFFIDKGIVVGIARQFVRDIGQWVKCVRNVSLDDQATQAAS
;
A
#
# COMPACT_ATOMS: atom_id res chain seq x y z
N MET A 1 -9.44 13.75 -24.09
CA MET A 1 -9.52 12.45 -23.41
C MET A 1 -9.26 12.73 -21.95
N VAL A 2 -10.31 12.75 -21.11
CA VAL A 2 -10.18 13.00 -19.67
C VAL A 2 -9.77 11.68 -19.06
N LEU A 3 -8.52 11.59 -18.59
CA LEU A 3 -8.06 10.41 -17.85
C LEU A 3 -8.96 10.21 -16.63
N PRO A 4 -9.34 8.96 -16.31
CA PRO A 4 -10.12 8.70 -15.11
C PRO A 4 -9.37 9.24 -13.89
N PRO A 5 -10.08 9.72 -12.86
CA PRO A 5 -9.46 10.32 -11.67
C PRO A 5 -8.45 9.41 -10.96
N ASN A 6 -8.47 8.11 -11.26
CA ASN A 6 -7.52 7.13 -10.74
C ASN A 6 -6.08 7.31 -11.28
N ASP A 7 -5.90 7.80 -12.52
CA ASP A 7 -4.56 7.97 -13.12
C ASP A 7 -3.78 9.14 -12.49
N GLN A 8 -4.46 10.22 -12.10
CA GLN A 8 -3.80 11.35 -11.41
C GLN A 8 -3.34 10.98 -9.99
N VAL A 9 -4.05 10.09 -9.30
CA VAL A 9 -3.59 9.56 -8.01
C VAL A 9 -2.27 8.79 -8.17
N MET A 10 -2.07 8.18 -9.35
CA MET A 10 -0.92 7.33 -9.67
C MET A 10 0.30 8.09 -10.19
N GLU A 11 0.14 9.18 -10.94
CA GLU A 11 1.24 10.12 -11.21
C GLU A 11 1.69 10.85 -9.94
N ASP A 12 0.76 11.16 -9.03
CA ASP A 12 1.11 11.71 -7.74
C ASP A 12 1.63 10.65 -6.74
N LEU A 13 1.52 9.35 -7.05
CA LEU A 13 2.18 8.23 -6.34
C LEU A 13 3.69 8.29 -6.61
N ASN A 14 4.27 9.49 -6.48
CA ASN A 14 5.67 9.79 -6.24
C ASN A 14 6.11 9.07 -4.94
N LEU A 15 6.00 7.75 -4.92
CA LEU A 15 6.89 6.86 -4.22
C LEU A 15 8.25 7.07 -4.90
N THR A 16 8.87 8.21 -4.62
CA THR A 16 10.23 8.57 -5.04
C THR A 16 11.29 7.68 -4.39
N GLY A 17 10.87 6.68 -3.61
CA GLY A 17 11.69 5.64 -3.01
C GLY A 17 11.71 4.33 -3.78
N LEU A 18 12.40 3.34 -3.21
CA LEU A 18 12.51 2.00 -3.78
C LEU A 18 11.17 1.27 -3.70
N ARG A 19 10.79 0.57 -4.77
CA ARG A 19 9.48 -0.09 -4.88
C ARG A 19 9.31 -1.21 -3.86
N ASP A 20 10.38 -1.94 -3.57
CA ASP A 20 10.40 -3.00 -2.57
C ASP A 20 10.31 -2.45 -1.14
N GLU A 21 10.95 -1.31 -0.86
CA GLU A 21 10.79 -0.60 0.41
C GLU A 21 9.35 -0.08 0.60
N ALA A 22 8.73 0.46 -0.46
CA ALA A 22 7.35 0.91 -0.40
C ALA A 22 6.38 -0.23 0.01
N VAL A 23 6.59 -1.45 -0.49
CA VAL A 23 5.81 -2.63 -0.08
C VAL A 23 6.02 -2.98 1.40
N LYS A 24 7.25 -2.83 1.91
CA LYS A 24 7.56 -3.06 3.34
C LYS A 24 6.88 -2.01 4.23
N ASP A 25 6.98 -0.73 3.86
CA ASP A 25 6.35 0.37 4.59
C ASP A 25 4.83 0.24 4.62
N TYR A 26 4.24 -0.20 3.50
CA TYR A 26 2.82 -0.49 3.41
C TYR A 26 2.39 -1.63 4.34
N GLY A 27 3.19 -2.70 4.41
CA GLY A 27 2.99 -3.78 5.37
C GLY A 27 3.02 -3.29 6.82
N ALA A 28 4.03 -2.50 7.18
CA ALA A 28 4.17 -1.92 8.51
C ALA A 28 2.99 -1.01 8.87
N TRP A 29 2.48 -0.24 7.90
CA TRP A 29 1.28 0.57 8.10
C TRP A 29 0.05 -0.30 8.39
N HIS A 30 -0.18 -1.38 7.64
CA HIS A 30 -1.27 -2.32 7.95
C HIS A 30 -1.15 -2.90 9.36
N GLU A 31 0.06 -3.28 9.77
CA GLU A 31 0.30 -3.82 11.11
C GLU A 31 0.02 -2.81 12.23
N SER A 32 0.26 -1.52 12.00
CA SER A 32 -0.07 -0.47 12.98
C SER A 32 -1.58 -0.26 13.14
N ASN A 33 -2.39 -0.63 12.14
CA ASN A 33 -3.84 -0.46 12.13
C ASN A 33 -4.61 -1.70 12.63
N VAL A 34 -3.91 -2.76 13.01
CA VAL A 34 -4.51 -4.05 13.38
C VAL A 34 -4.03 -4.48 14.77
N GLY A 35 -4.94 -4.90 15.64
CA GLY A 35 -4.60 -5.39 16.98
C GLY A 35 -4.28 -6.89 17.05
N ASP A 36 -4.83 -7.68 16.14
CA ASP A 36 -4.71 -9.14 16.13
C ASP A 36 -3.45 -9.61 15.39
N GLU A 37 -2.61 -10.42 16.07
CA GLU A 37 -1.32 -10.86 15.53
C GLU A 37 -1.46 -11.84 14.35
N ASN A 38 -2.54 -12.64 14.29
CA ASN A 38 -2.75 -13.54 13.15
C ASN A 38 -3.09 -12.73 11.90
N LEU A 39 -3.90 -11.68 12.04
CA LEU A 39 -4.20 -10.77 10.94
C LEU A 39 -2.96 -9.98 10.50
N LYS A 40 -2.11 -9.54 11.43
CA LYS A 40 -0.79 -8.95 11.09
C LYS A 40 0.08 -9.92 10.30
N ALA A 41 0.16 -11.17 10.73
CA ALA A 41 0.92 -12.21 10.03
C ALA A 41 0.41 -12.42 8.59
N GLN A 42 -0.91 -12.33 8.37
CA GLN A 42 -1.49 -12.38 7.03
C GLN A 42 -1.08 -11.19 6.16
N PHE A 43 -1.02 -9.97 6.71
CA PHE A 43 -0.51 -8.80 5.99
C PHE A 43 0.98 -8.92 5.65
N ARG A 44 1.80 -9.41 6.57
CA ARG A 44 3.22 -9.72 6.31
C ARG A 44 3.36 -10.75 5.18
N GLN A 45 2.54 -11.80 5.21
CA GLN A 45 2.54 -12.81 4.17
C GLN A 45 2.14 -12.24 2.81
N ALA A 46 1.13 -11.35 2.76
CA ALA A 46 0.73 -10.68 1.52
C ALA A 46 1.88 -9.82 0.94
N CYS A 47 2.62 -9.09 1.79
CA CYS A 47 3.80 -8.33 1.38
C CYS A 47 4.89 -9.24 0.83
N ASN A 48 5.18 -10.36 1.52
CA ASN A 48 6.16 -11.34 1.06
C ASN A 48 5.77 -11.95 -0.28
N VAL A 49 4.48 -12.25 -0.48
CA VAL A 49 3.94 -12.75 -1.76
C VAL A 49 4.13 -11.72 -2.86
N ALA A 50 3.82 -10.43 -2.60
CA ALA A 50 4.03 -9.37 -3.57
C ALA A 50 5.51 -9.26 -3.98
N LEU A 51 6.42 -9.14 -3.01
CA LEU A 51 7.86 -9.04 -3.25
C LEU A 51 8.42 -10.27 -4.00
N ALA A 52 8.05 -11.48 -3.58
CA ALA A 52 8.53 -12.72 -4.19
C ALA A 52 8.07 -12.89 -5.66
N ASN A 53 6.98 -12.22 -6.05
CA ASN A 53 6.46 -12.26 -7.43
C ASN A 53 6.77 -10.96 -8.20
N GLY A 54 7.58 -10.06 -7.64
CA GLY A 54 7.94 -8.79 -8.28
C GLY A 54 6.78 -7.80 -8.44
N LEU A 55 5.72 -7.95 -7.64
CA LEU A 55 4.57 -7.05 -7.65
C LEU A 55 4.86 -5.86 -6.75
N ASP A 56 4.86 -4.67 -7.34
CA ASP A 56 4.88 -3.41 -6.60
C ASP A 56 3.46 -2.90 -6.32
N LEU A 57 3.33 -1.93 -5.43
CA LEU A 57 2.03 -1.36 -5.03
C LEU A 57 1.28 -0.70 -6.20
N ARG A 58 1.99 -0.25 -7.24
CA ARG A 58 1.37 0.36 -8.41
C ARG A 58 0.66 -0.70 -9.24
N LEU A 59 1.34 -1.81 -9.56
CA LEU A 59 0.75 -2.94 -10.29
C LEU A 59 -0.46 -3.51 -9.53
N ILE A 60 -0.33 -3.70 -8.22
CA ILE A 60 -1.43 -4.21 -7.39
C ILE A 60 -2.62 -3.25 -7.40
N HIS A 61 -2.35 -1.94 -7.35
CA HIS A 61 -3.40 -0.92 -7.40
C HIS A 61 -4.03 -0.79 -8.78
N GLU A 62 -3.28 -1.00 -9.87
CA GLU A 62 -3.79 -1.00 -11.25
C GLU A 62 -4.76 -2.17 -11.49
N ASP A 63 -4.37 -3.37 -11.07
CA ASP A 63 -5.16 -4.59 -11.31
C ASP A 63 -6.43 -4.64 -10.44
N GLN A 64 -6.41 -4.03 -9.24
CA GLN A 64 -7.50 -4.08 -8.26
C GLN A 64 -8.04 -5.52 -7.98
N ASP A 65 -7.25 -6.56 -8.24
CA ASP A 65 -7.68 -7.96 -8.13
C ASP A 65 -7.08 -8.65 -6.89
N PRO A 66 -7.90 -8.97 -5.87
CA PRO A 66 -7.43 -9.71 -4.70
C PRO A 66 -7.27 -11.23 -4.96
N SER A 67 -7.76 -11.75 -6.09
CA SER A 67 -7.82 -13.19 -6.36
C SER A 67 -6.44 -13.83 -6.34
N PHE A 68 -5.43 -13.14 -6.88
CA PHE A 68 -4.04 -13.59 -6.84
C PHE A 68 -3.57 -13.88 -5.40
N PHE A 69 -3.86 -13.01 -4.44
CA PHE A 69 -3.46 -13.20 -3.04
C PHE A 69 -4.25 -14.31 -2.37
N ILE A 70 -5.54 -14.44 -2.70
CA ILE A 70 -6.40 -15.53 -2.20
C ILE A 70 -5.85 -16.88 -2.65
N ASP A 71 -5.47 -17.00 -3.93
CA ASP A 71 -4.89 -18.22 -4.50
C ASP A 71 -3.54 -18.59 -3.87
N LYS A 72 -2.83 -17.60 -3.30
CA LYS A 72 -1.60 -17.80 -2.52
C LYS A 72 -1.85 -18.10 -1.04
N GLY A 73 -3.11 -18.28 -0.64
CA GLY A 73 -3.51 -18.67 0.71
C GLY A 73 -3.70 -17.51 1.68
N ILE A 74 -3.76 -16.26 1.20
CA ILE A 74 -4.11 -15.12 2.04
C ILE A 74 -5.61 -15.15 2.33
N VAL A 75 -5.99 -14.91 3.59
CA VAL A 75 -7.40 -14.86 3.99
C VAL A 75 -8.15 -13.80 3.17
N VAL A 76 -9.34 -14.15 2.66
CA VAL A 76 -10.13 -13.34 1.72
C VAL A 76 -10.34 -11.88 2.15
N GLY A 77 -10.58 -11.65 3.45
CA GLY A 77 -10.74 -10.29 3.99
C GLY A 77 -9.46 -9.47 3.89
N ILE A 78 -8.32 -10.07 4.25
CA ILE A 78 -6.99 -9.46 4.18
C ILE A 78 -6.62 -9.17 2.74
N ALA A 79 -6.82 -10.12 1.81
CA ALA A 79 -6.52 -9.94 0.40
C ALA A 79 -7.29 -8.75 -0.20
N ARG A 80 -8.60 -8.65 0.07
CA ARG A 80 -9.42 -7.51 -0.37
C ARG A 80 -8.94 -6.19 0.21
N GLN A 81 -8.59 -6.20 1.50
CA GLN A 81 -8.16 -5.00 2.20
C GLN A 81 -6.77 -4.52 1.72
N PHE A 82 -5.87 -5.46 1.49
CA PHE A 82 -4.52 -5.21 0.98
C PHE A 82 -4.51 -4.54 -0.40
N VAL A 83 -5.45 -4.88 -1.28
CA VAL A 83 -5.56 -4.23 -2.60
C VAL A 83 -6.23 -2.86 -2.50
N ARG A 84 -7.31 -2.77 -1.72
CA ARG A 84 -8.13 -1.55 -1.60
C ARG A 84 -7.38 -0.42 -0.88
N ASP A 85 -6.64 -0.73 0.17
CA ASP A 85 -6.14 0.30 1.10
C ASP A 85 -4.86 0.98 0.58
N ILE A 86 -4.31 0.58 -0.57
CA ILE A 86 -3.12 1.21 -1.18
C ILE A 86 -3.37 2.71 -1.42
N GLY A 87 -4.51 3.06 -2.00
CA GLY A 87 -4.86 4.47 -2.25
C GLY A 87 -5.07 5.29 -0.96
N GLN A 88 -5.44 4.64 0.15
CA GLN A 88 -5.54 5.30 1.45
C GLN A 88 -4.16 5.51 2.08
N TRP A 89 -3.30 4.49 2.06
CA TRP A 89 -1.94 4.59 2.58
C TRP A 89 -1.14 5.71 1.90
N VAL A 90 -1.23 5.82 0.57
CA VAL A 90 -0.60 6.91 -0.19
C VAL A 90 -1.02 8.28 0.33
N LYS A 91 -2.32 8.47 0.59
CA LYS A 91 -2.84 9.73 1.15
C LYS A 91 -2.29 10.00 2.56
N CYS A 92 -2.20 8.96 3.39
CA CYS A 92 -1.61 9.07 4.73
C CYS A 92 -0.14 9.50 4.67
N VAL A 93 0.69 8.87 3.83
CA VAL A 93 2.11 9.20 3.70
C VAL A 93 2.33 10.63 3.18
N ARG A 94 1.50 11.09 2.23
CA ARG A 94 1.57 12.49 1.75
C ARG A 94 1.19 13.50 2.83
N ASN A 95 0.15 13.23 3.61
CA ASN A 95 -0.27 14.14 4.68
C ASN A 95 0.83 14.26 5.75
N VAL A 96 1.48 13.15 6.11
CA VAL A 96 2.63 13.17 7.04
C VAL A 96 3.77 14.04 6.49
N SER A 97 4.10 13.91 5.19
CA SER A 97 5.13 14.75 4.57
C SER A 97 4.82 16.25 4.55
N LEU A 98 3.55 16.64 4.41
CA LEU A 98 3.15 18.06 4.44
C LEU A 98 3.22 18.65 5.85
N ASP A 99 2.86 17.86 6.87
CA ASP A 99 2.92 18.27 8.27
C ASP A 99 4.39 18.42 8.76
N ASP A 100 5.28 17.53 8.31
CA ASP A 100 6.71 17.61 8.62
C ASP A 100 7.36 18.84 7.97
N GLN A 101 7.01 19.17 6.72
CA GLN A 101 7.51 20.38 6.05
C GLN A 101 6.98 21.68 6.68
N ALA A 102 5.73 21.70 7.12
CA ALA A 102 5.16 22.86 7.82
C ALA A 102 5.80 23.08 9.21
N THR A 103 6.17 22.00 9.90
CA THR A 103 6.82 22.07 11.22
C THR A 103 8.28 22.53 11.11
N GLN A 104 8.98 22.14 10.03
CA GLN A 104 10.38 22.49 9.82
C GLN A 104 10.59 23.91 9.24
N ALA A 105 9.59 24.48 8.56
CA ALA A 105 9.61 25.87 8.08
C ALA A 105 9.29 26.91 9.17
N ALA A 106 8.83 26.47 10.35
CA ALA A 106 8.45 27.33 11.47
C ALA A 106 9.50 27.41 12.60
N SER A 107 10.68 26.81 12.41
CA SER A 107 11.81 26.82 13.38
C SER A 107 13.00 27.63 12.89
#